data_AF-A0A1A0MEX7-F1
#
_entry.id   AF-A0A1A0MEX7-F1
#
_cell.length_a   1.000
_cell.length_b   1.000
_cell.length_c   1.000
_cell.angle_alpha   90.00
_cell.angle_beta   90.00
_cell.angle_gamma   90.00
#
_symmetry.space_group_name_H-M   'P 1'
#
loop_
_entity.id
_entity.type
_entity.pdbx_description
1 polymer ?
#
loop_
_entity_poly.entity_id
_entity_poly.type
_entity_poly.pdbx_seq_one_letter_code
_entity_poly.pdbx_strand_id
1 'polypeptide(L)' 'MRLSTRNQLKGIITEVDLGNVMAVVKVQLDGGDQVVTSSLTKDAALDLGLEVGQPATVFIKSTEVTVGVD' A
#
# COMPACT_ATOMS: atom_id res chain seq x y z
N MET A 1 -14.53 -5.81 3.65
CA MET A 1 -14.25 -7.09 2.92
C MET A 1 -13.88 -8.16 3.93
N ARG A 2 -14.09 -9.45 3.63
CA ARG A 2 -13.55 -10.56 4.42
C ARG A 2 -12.37 -11.15 3.65
N LEU A 3 -11.15 -10.91 4.14
CA LEU A 3 -9.89 -11.39 3.56
C LEU A 3 -9.12 -12.18 4.63
N SER A 4 -8.40 -13.23 4.24
CA SER A 4 -7.51 -13.97 5.14
C SER A 4 -6.25 -13.18 5.51
N THR A 5 -5.91 -12.15 4.74
CA THR A 5 -4.81 -11.21 5.00
C THR A 5 -4.99 -10.52 6.35
N ARG A 6 -4.08 -10.80 7.30
CA ARG A 6 -4.22 -10.37 8.70
C ARG A 6 -3.74 -8.94 8.94
N ASN A 7 -2.70 -8.49 8.24
CA ASN A 7 -2.18 -7.14 8.40
C ASN A 7 -2.92 -6.21 7.45
N GLN A 8 -3.75 -5.33 8.02
CA GLN A 8 -4.57 -4.37 7.29
C GLN A 8 -4.33 -3.00 7.91
N LEU A 9 -3.52 -2.18 7.24
CA LEU A 9 -3.06 -0.89 7.76
C LEU A 9 -3.78 0.22 7.01
N LYS A 10 -4.58 1.03 7.71
CA LYS A 10 -5.33 2.13 7.12
C LYS A 10 -4.48 3.39 7.00
N GLY A 11 -4.75 4.19 5.98
CA GLY A 11 -4.04 5.43 5.75
C GLY A 11 -4.56 6.22 4.56
N ILE A 12 -3.81 7.25 4.16
CA ILE A 12 -4.07 8.10 3.00
C ILE A 12 -2.94 7.92 1.98
N ILE A 13 -3.28 7.81 0.70
CA ILE A 13 -2.30 7.80 -0.40
C ILE A 13 -1.65 9.19 -0.51
N THR A 14 -0.34 9.25 -0.39
CA THR A 14 0.43 10.51 -0.50
C THR A 14 1.17 10.63 -1.84
N GLU A 15 1.44 9.52 -2.52
CA GLU A 15 2.15 9.49 -3.79
C GLU A 15 1.71 8.28 -4.63
N VAL A 16 1.55 8.51 -5.94
CA VAL A 16 1.35 7.47 -6.95
C VAL A 16 2.30 7.76 -8.11
N ASP A 17 3.34 6.95 -8.25
CA ASP A 17 4.29 7.02 -9.36
C ASP A 17 4.00 5.90 -10.35
N LEU A 18 3.59 6.26 -11.57
CA LEU A 18 3.26 5.32 -12.63
C LEU A 18 4.44 5.15 -13.59
N GLY A 19 5.17 4.06 -13.44
CA GLY A 19 6.20 3.65 -14.39
C GLY A 19 5.63 3.03 -15.67
N ASN A 20 6.51 2.40 -16.45
CA ASN A 20 6.11 1.71 -17.68
C ASN A 20 5.39 0.37 -17.41
N VAL A 21 5.79 -0.35 -16.36
CA VAL A 21 5.27 -1.70 -16.02
C VAL A 21 4.78 -1.75 -14.58
N MET A 22 5.55 -1.15 -13.67
CA MET A 22 5.23 -1.08 -12.24
C MET A 22 4.74 0.32 -11.87
N ALA A 23 4.01 0.39 -10.77
CA ALA A 23 3.66 1.59 -10.06
C ALA A 23 4.18 1.52 -8.62
N VAL A 24 4.60 2.66 -8.08
CA VAL A 24 4.96 2.81 -6.67
C VAL A 24 3.91 3.68 -6.01
N VAL A 25 3.32 3.19 -4.92
CA VAL A 25 2.30 3.89 -4.16
C VAL A 25 2.76 4.04 -2.72
N LYS A 26 2.72 5.27 -2.20
CA LYS A 26 3.03 5.57 -0.80
C LYS A 26 1.76 5.87 -0.04
N VAL A 27 1.60 5.22 1.11
CA VAL A 27 0.45 5.39 2.01
C VAL A 27 0.95 5.82 3.37
N GLN A 28 0.57 7.00 3.82
CA GLN A 28 0.78 7.44 5.20
C GLN A 28 -0.27 6.78 6.09
N LEU A 29 0.16 6.07 7.13
CA LEU A 29 -0.73 5.34 8.02
C LEU A 29 -1.43 6.25 9.03
N ASP A 30 -2.64 5.87 9.42
CA ASP A 30 -3.37 6.56 10.49
C ASP A 30 -2.59 6.48 11.81
N GLY A 31 -2.65 7.55 12.62
CA GLY A 31 -2.06 7.57 13.96
C GLY A 31 -0.56 7.92 14.01
N GLY A 32 0.04 8.34 12.89
CA GLY A 32 1.41 8.86 12.86
C GLY A 32 1.87 9.27 11.46
N ASP A 33 3.19 9.44 11.31
CA ASP A 33 3.85 9.82 10.05
C ASP A 33 4.53 8.61 9.36
N GLN A 34 4.20 7.38 9.78
CA GLN A 34 4.75 6.19 9.14
C GLN A 34 4.19 6.05 7.72
N VAL A 35 5.08 5.80 6.76
CA VAL A 35 4.73 5.61 5.35
C VAL A 35 5.03 4.18 4.95
N VAL A 36 4.04 3.49 4.40
CA VAL A 36 4.24 2.20 3.73
C VAL A 36 4.35 2.44 2.23
N THR A 37 5.37 1.84 1.62
CA THR A 37 5.55 1.85 0.17
C THR A 37 5.08 0.51 -0.40
N SER A 38 4.20 0.55 -1.39
CA SER A 38 3.75 -0.60 -2.16
C SER A 38 4.28 -0.49 -3.59
N SER A 39 4.73 -1.61 -4.15
CA SER A 39 5.02 -1.74 -5.57
C SER A 39 4.04 -2.75 -6.15
N LEU A 40 3.27 -2.33 -7.15
CA LEU A 40 2.28 -3.14 -7.86
C LEU A 40 2.37 -2.88 -9.35
N THR A 41 1.66 -3.65 -10.18
CA THR A 41 1.65 -3.38 -11.62
C THR A 41 0.96 -2.05 -11.90
N LYS A 42 1.41 -1.36 -12.95
CA LYS A 42 0.77 -0.14 -13.45
C LYS A 42 -0.73 -0.36 -13.71
N ASP A 43 -1.05 -1.46 -14.38
CA ASP A 43 -2.43 -1.80 -14.73
C ASP A 43 -3.31 -1.96 -13.49
N ALA A 44 -2.80 -2.57 -12.43
CA ALA A 44 -3.56 -2.71 -11.17
C ALA A 44 -3.78 -1.35 -10.48
N ALA A 45 -2.78 -0.46 -10.49
CA ALA A 45 -2.94 0.88 -9.93
C ALA A 45 -4.00 1.71 -10.69
N LEU A 46 -4.03 1.58 -12.02
CA LEU A 46 -5.02 2.23 -12.88
C LEU A 46 -6.42 1.63 -12.72
N ASP A 47 -6.54 0.30 -12.71
CA ASP A 47 -7.82 -0.42 -12.55
C ASP A 47 -8.49 -0.11 -11.20
N LEU A 48 -7.68 -0.02 -10.14
CA LEU A 48 -8.15 0.37 -8.81
C LEU A 48 -8.42 1.87 -8.67
N GLY A 49 -8.03 2.70 -9.64
CA GLY A 49 -8.21 4.15 -9.60
C GLY A 49 -7.47 4.82 -8.45
N LEU A 50 -6.24 4.38 -8.15
CA LEU A 50 -5.45 4.90 -7.03
C LEU A 50 -5.00 6.34 -7.30
N GLU A 51 -5.35 7.25 -6.39
CA GLU A 51 -5.01 8.67 -6.51
C GLU A 51 -4.54 9.26 -5.16
N VAL A 52 -3.73 10.31 -5.24
CA VAL A 52 -3.26 11.04 -4.04
C VAL A 52 -4.44 11.68 -3.30
N GLY A 53 -4.42 11.58 -1.97
CA GLY A 53 -5.47 12.09 -1.08
C GLY A 53 -6.60 11.08 -0.81
N GLN A 54 -6.63 9.95 -1.50
CA GLN A 54 -7.64 8.92 -1.28
C GLN A 54 -7.34 8.10 -0.01
N PRO A 55 -8.36 7.72 0.76
CA PRO A 55 -8.22 6.70 1.80
C PRO A 55 -7.88 5.33 1.19
N ALA A 56 -6.92 4.64 1.79
CA ALA A 56 -6.49 3.32 1.37
C ALA A 56 -6.29 2.38 2.56
N THR A 57 -6.32 1.08 2.29
CA THR A 57 -5.90 0.05 3.24
C THR A 57 -4.79 -0.77 2.60
N VAL A 58 -3.62 -0.79 3.23
CA VAL A 58 -2.51 -1.64 2.83
C VAL A 58 -2.72 -3.05 3.39
N PHE A 59 -2.67 -4.04 2.51
CA PHE A 59 -2.83 -5.45 2.85
C PHE A 59 -1.49 -6.17 2.74
N ILE A 60 -1.00 -6.74 3.85
CA ILE A 60 0.24 -7.54 3.87
C ILE A 60 -0.09 -8.93 4.39
N LYS A 61 0.08 -9.95 3.54
CA LYS A 61 -0.16 -11.34 3.94
C LYS A 61 0.86 -11.76 5.01
N SER A 62 0.39 -12.52 5.99
CA SER A 62 1.15 -12.79 7.22
C SER A 62 2.46 -13.53 6.98
N THR A 63 2.51 -14.37 5.95
CA THR A 63 3.69 -15.17 5.59
C THR A 63 4.79 -14.36 4.91
N GLU A 64 4.54 -13.09 4.58
CA GLU A 64 5.43 -12.20 3.86
C GLU A 64 5.97 -11.08 4.78
N VAL A 65 5.53 -11.05 6.04
CA VAL A 65 6.11 -10.17 7.08
C VAL A 65 7.33 -10.85 7.68
N THR A 66 8.49 -10.23 7.51
CA THR A 66 9.74 -10.68 8.14
C THR A 66 10.07 -9.80 9.34
N VAL A 67 10.64 -10.37 10.39
CA VAL A 67 11.12 -9.66 11.58
C VAL A 67 12.63 -9.84 11.67
N GLY A 68 13.36 -8.74 11.86
CA GLY A 68 14.80 -8.73 12.11
C GLY A 68 15.12 -7.94 13.38
N VAL A 69 16.24 -8.28 14.01
CA VAL A 69 16.85 -7.54 15.13
C VAL A 69 18.33 -7.34 14.80
N ASP A 70 18.94 -6.31 15.38
CA ASP A 70 20.40 -6.07 15.30
C ASP A 70 21.16 -6.88 16.36
#